data_AF-A0A2D4WXV5-F1
#
_entry.id   AF-A0A2D4WXV5-F1
#
_cell.length_a   1.000
_cell.length_b   1.000
_cell.length_c   1.000
_cell.angle_alpha   90.00
_cell.angle_beta   90.00
_cell.angle_gamma   90.00
#
_symmetry.space_group_name_H-M   'P 1'
#
loop_
_entity.id
_entity.type
_entity.pdbx_description
1 polymer ?
#
loop_
_entity_poly.entity_id
_entity_poly.type
_entity_poly.pdbx_seq_one_letter_code
_entity_poly.pdbx_strand_id
1 'polypeptide(L)'
;MKIYCLKFLLIIVSFSAFGQTKKDKDLSSIKAMCGCFEVSFNFAETFSYSKDSTYQASKNKYDKALEWVQLIDSNEDFVSMQHLLIVGDVLNPYVIKHWRQDWMYENTDSFPYVIDNTWPYKSNDTSEVTGQWTQRVFQVDDSPRYESSATWVHVDGRSFWSSTADAPLPRREITKRQDYNVTLRRNHHEILDWGWSHDQDNDKLIRELNKKDIVLAQEKGYNTYKKVENERCIAAQVFWKDNKEMWDLVRKHWNTIFSMRQNIQLKNKVEGKRLYQYLFALESDTKSEEINAIINSFLF
;
A
#
# COMPACT_ATOMS: atom_id res chain seq x y z
N MET A 1 -41.53 70.23 -6.14
CA MET A 1 -40.47 69.28 -5.73
C MET A 1 -40.78 67.92 -6.34
N LYS A 2 -39.98 67.44 -7.30
CA LYS A 2 -40.11 66.11 -7.90
C LYS A 2 -39.12 65.17 -7.19
N ILE A 3 -39.64 64.15 -6.53
CA ILE A 3 -38.86 63.12 -5.83
C ILE A 3 -38.43 62.08 -6.87
N TYR A 4 -37.14 61.96 -7.13
CA TYR A 4 -36.57 60.89 -7.94
C TYR A 4 -36.32 59.68 -7.04
N CYS A 5 -37.13 58.64 -7.23
CA CYS A 5 -37.00 57.37 -6.51
C CYS A 5 -35.94 56.51 -7.22
N LEU A 6 -34.73 56.45 -6.64
CA LEU A 6 -33.62 55.65 -7.14
C LEU A 6 -33.89 54.17 -6.80
N LYS A 7 -34.26 53.36 -7.80
CA LYS A 7 -34.44 51.92 -7.64
C LYS A 7 -33.07 51.24 -7.58
N PHE A 8 -32.68 50.76 -6.41
CA PHE A 8 -31.49 49.94 -6.22
C PHE A 8 -31.80 48.50 -6.67
N LEU A 9 -31.16 48.05 -7.75
CA LEU A 9 -31.28 46.68 -8.25
C LEU A 9 -30.32 45.79 -7.46
N LEU A 10 -30.86 44.96 -6.56
CA LEU A 10 -30.09 43.99 -5.79
C LEU A 10 -29.78 42.78 -6.69
N ILE A 11 -28.53 42.67 -7.18
CA ILE A 11 -28.08 41.47 -7.90
C ILE A 11 -27.73 40.40 -6.86
N ILE A 12 -28.60 39.40 -6.73
CA ILE A 12 -28.34 38.20 -5.93
C ILE A 12 -27.42 37.31 -6.76
N VAL A 13 -26.12 37.35 -6.46
CA VAL A 13 -25.16 36.38 -6.99
C VAL A 13 -25.32 35.09 -6.18
N SER A 14 -26.02 34.12 -6.75
CA SER A 14 -26.09 32.76 -6.21
C SER A 14 -24.72 32.10 -6.38
N PHE A 15 -23.88 32.14 -5.34
CA PHE A 15 -22.71 31.28 -5.26
C PHE A 15 -23.18 29.84 -5.04
N SER A 16 -23.19 29.03 -6.10
CA SER A 16 -23.25 27.57 -5.97
C SER A 16 -21.94 27.10 -5.36
N ALA A 17 -21.86 27.07 -4.04
CA ALA A 17 -20.79 26.36 -3.34
C ALA A 17 -20.99 24.86 -3.59
N PHE A 18 -20.25 24.29 -4.54
CA PHE A 18 -20.12 22.84 -4.65
C PHE A 18 -19.38 22.35 -3.40
N GLY A 19 -20.13 21.89 -2.40
CA GLY A 19 -19.55 21.24 -1.23
C GLY A 19 -18.87 19.95 -1.68
N GLN A 20 -17.56 19.83 -1.43
CA GLN A 20 -16.81 18.60 -1.67
C GLN A 20 -17.44 17.46 -0.86
N THR A 21 -17.81 16.36 -1.52
CA THR A 21 -18.35 15.19 -0.80
C THR A 21 -17.26 14.57 0.08
N LYS A 22 -17.65 13.76 1.08
CA LYS A 22 -16.67 13.02 1.87
C LYS A 22 -15.80 12.15 0.96
N LYS A 23 -16.40 11.42 0.02
CA LYS A 23 -15.69 10.56 -0.94
C LYS A 23 -14.66 11.35 -1.77
N ASP A 24 -14.99 12.58 -2.19
CA ASP A 24 -14.03 13.43 -2.90
C ASP A 24 -12.83 13.85 -2.03
N LYS A 25 -13.05 14.06 -0.72
CA LYS A 25 -11.96 14.33 0.25
C LYS A 25 -11.09 13.11 0.47
N ASP A 26 -11.71 11.94 0.59
CA ASP A 26 -11.02 10.66 0.71
C ASP A 26 -10.12 10.45 -0.52
N LEU A 27 -10.68 10.57 -1.74
CA LEU A 27 -9.97 10.40 -3.01
C LEU A 27 -8.83 11.41 -3.17
N SER A 28 -9.04 12.66 -2.76
CA SER A 28 -7.99 13.69 -2.78
C SER A 28 -6.86 13.36 -1.82
N SER A 29 -7.18 12.85 -0.63
CA SER A 29 -6.20 12.43 0.38
C SER A 29 -5.40 11.22 -0.09
N ILE A 30 -6.06 10.25 -0.73
CA ILE A 30 -5.39 9.11 -1.36
C ILE A 30 -4.42 9.61 -2.44
N LYS A 31 -4.88 10.42 -3.39
CA LYS A 31 -4.03 10.93 -4.48
C LYS A 31 -2.88 11.83 -3.98
N ALA A 32 -3.01 12.48 -2.83
CA ALA A 32 -1.95 13.27 -2.22
C ALA A 32 -0.70 12.44 -1.86
N MET A 33 -0.84 11.11 -1.71
CA MET A 33 0.28 10.20 -1.49
C MET A 33 1.15 9.98 -2.74
N CYS A 34 0.78 10.52 -3.91
CA CYS A 34 1.58 10.48 -5.13
C CYS A 34 2.61 11.62 -5.21
N GLY A 35 3.72 11.37 -5.92
CA GLY A 35 4.80 12.34 -6.15
C GLY A 35 6.17 11.82 -5.71
N CYS A 36 7.15 12.72 -5.61
CA CYS A 36 8.49 12.42 -5.13
C CYS A 36 8.62 12.72 -3.64
N PHE A 37 9.23 11.81 -2.89
CA PHE A 37 9.37 11.93 -1.45
C PHE A 37 10.78 11.57 -0.97
N GLU A 38 11.28 12.32 0.01
CA GLU A 38 12.30 11.81 0.93
C GLU A 38 11.60 10.91 1.95
N VAL A 39 11.88 9.62 1.85
CA VAL A 39 11.27 8.62 2.74
C VAL A 39 12.19 8.27 3.88
N SER A 40 11.62 8.08 5.06
CA SER A 40 12.32 7.50 6.21
C SER A 40 11.56 6.26 6.70
N PHE A 41 12.31 5.23 7.11
CA PHE A 41 11.78 3.99 7.66
C PHE A 41 12.33 3.81 9.07
N ASN A 42 11.49 4.03 10.08
CA ASN A 42 11.88 3.92 11.48
C ASN A 42 11.08 2.79 12.12
N PHE A 43 11.76 1.75 12.60
CA PHE A 43 11.09 0.64 13.29
C PHE A 43 11.85 0.30 14.57
N ALA A 44 11.11 0.11 15.66
CA ALA A 44 11.64 -0.32 16.94
C ALA A 44 10.68 -1.33 17.57
N GLU A 45 11.21 -2.45 18.04
CA GLU A 45 10.45 -3.34 18.90
C GLU A 45 10.31 -2.68 20.28
N THR A 46 9.09 -2.62 20.81
CA THR A 46 8.75 -1.80 21.99
C THR A 46 8.50 -2.64 23.23
N PHE A 47 7.63 -3.64 23.13
CA PHE A 47 7.28 -4.53 24.23
C PHE A 47 7.55 -5.98 23.84
N SER A 48 8.23 -6.73 24.70
CA SER A 48 8.41 -8.17 24.54
C SER A 48 7.57 -8.93 25.55
N TYR A 49 6.93 -9.99 25.09
CA TYR A 49 6.15 -10.91 25.92
C TYR A 49 6.73 -12.33 25.91
N SER A 50 7.89 -12.52 25.28
CA SER A 50 8.56 -13.81 25.26
C SER A 50 8.97 -14.24 26.67
N LYS A 51 8.73 -15.51 26.98
CA LYS A 51 9.25 -16.17 28.19
C LYS A 51 10.58 -16.89 27.94
N ASP A 52 11.04 -16.89 26.69
CA ASP A 52 12.33 -17.48 26.30
C ASP A 52 13.47 -16.55 26.75
N SER A 53 14.36 -17.06 27.60
CA SER A 53 15.52 -16.32 28.09
C SER A 53 16.55 -16.01 27.01
N THR A 54 16.48 -16.69 25.86
CA THR A 54 17.35 -16.47 24.70
C THR A 54 16.73 -15.51 23.67
N TYR A 55 15.52 -15.02 23.92
CA TYR A 55 14.82 -14.07 23.05
C TYR A 55 15.67 -12.85 22.75
N GLN A 56 15.79 -12.52 21.46
CA GLN A 56 16.44 -11.29 21.01
C GLN A 56 15.43 -10.41 20.29
N ALA A 57 15.27 -9.19 20.81
CA ALA A 57 14.46 -8.17 20.18
C ALA A 57 15.01 -7.81 18.79
N SER A 58 14.12 -7.41 17.89
CA SER A 58 14.57 -6.90 16.59
C SER A 58 15.36 -5.62 16.77
N LYS A 59 16.50 -5.55 16.07
CA LYS A 59 17.31 -4.32 16.04
C LYS A 59 16.48 -3.17 15.47
N ASN A 60 16.66 -1.99 16.06
CA ASN A 60 16.06 -0.79 15.50
C ASN A 60 16.53 -0.59 14.05
N LYS A 61 15.59 -0.19 13.21
CA LYS A 61 15.84 0.17 11.82
C LYS A 61 15.69 1.67 11.66
N TYR A 62 16.68 2.28 11.02
CA TYR A 62 16.67 3.67 10.58
C TYR A 62 17.24 3.70 9.18
N ASP A 63 16.36 3.81 8.18
CA ASP A 63 16.77 3.93 6.79
C ASP A 63 16.11 5.14 6.14
N LYS A 64 16.72 5.64 5.06
CA LYS A 64 16.18 6.71 4.25
C LYS A 64 16.43 6.42 2.77
N ALA A 65 15.57 6.96 1.92
CA ALA A 65 15.73 6.89 0.47
C ALA A 65 14.95 8.04 -0.20
N LEU A 66 15.09 8.15 -1.51
CA LEU A 66 14.09 8.84 -2.33
C LEU A 66 13.09 7.80 -2.84
N GLU A 67 11.82 8.16 -2.92
CA GLU A 67 10.78 7.30 -3.45
C GLU A 67 9.85 8.09 -4.37
N TRP A 68 9.66 7.56 -5.57
CA TRP A 68 8.65 8.04 -6.51
C TRP A 68 7.38 7.21 -6.35
N VAL A 69 6.27 7.85 -6.01
CA VAL A 69 4.96 7.23 -5.98
C VAL A 69 4.21 7.62 -7.24
N GLN A 70 4.25 6.72 -8.21
CA GLN A 70 3.62 6.87 -9.52
C GLN A 70 2.14 6.54 -9.43
N LEU A 71 1.29 7.46 -9.87
CA LEU A 71 -0.12 7.16 -10.15
C LEU A 71 -0.20 6.29 -11.41
N ILE A 72 -0.67 5.05 -11.28
CA ILE A 72 -0.76 4.09 -12.39
C ILE A 72 -2.11 4.24 -13.10
N ASP A 73 -3.18 4.24 -12.32
CA ASP A 73 -4.56 4.30 -12.79
C ASP A 73 -5.42 4.96 -11.71
N SER A 74 -6.48 5.68 -12.11
CA SER A 74 -7.46 6.18 -11.17
C SER A 74 -8.80 6.51 -11.83
N ASN A 75 -9.88 6.22 -11.12
CA ASN A 75 -11.21 6.74 -11.36
C ASN A 75 -11.84 7.21 -10.03
N GLU A 76 -13.17 7.30 -9.96
CA GLU A 76 -13.87 7.76 -8.74
C GLU A 76 -13.89 6.74 -7.59
N ASP A 77 -13.75 5.45 -7.91
CA ASP A 77 -13.83 4.32 -6.96
C ASP A 77 -12.50 3.56 -6.82
N PHE A 78 -11.49 3.93 -7.61
CA PHE A 78 -10.24 3.19 -7.70
C PHE A 78 -9.04 4.11 -7.85
N VAL A 79 -7.94 3.79 -7.14
CA VAL A 79 -6.64 4.41 -7.35
C VAL A 79 -5.53 3.36 -7.22
N SER A 80 -4.69 3.22 -8.23
CA SER A 80 -3.51 2.34 -8.18
C SER A 80 -2.22 3.16 -8.19
N MET A 81 -1.29 2.82 -7.29
CA MET A 81 -0.03 3.53 -7.12
C MET A 81 1.15 2.58 -7.06
N GLN A 82 2.18 2.86 -7.86
CA GLN A 82 3.46 2.16 -7.81
C GLN A 82 4.48 2.97 -7.02
N HIS A 83 5.07 2.36 -6.00
CA HIS A 83 6.21 2.93 -5.28
C HIS A 83 7.52 2.45 -5.89
N LEU A 84 8.38 3.38 -6.27
CA LEU A 84 9.69 3.13 -6.88
C LEU A 84 10.77 3.77 -6.02
N LEU A 85 11.52 2.93 -5.32
CA LEU A 85 12.57 3.36 -4.40
C LEU A 85 13.85 3.62 -5.17
N ILE A 86 14.48 4.76 -4.94
CA ILE A 86 15.76 5.16 -5.53
C ILE A 86 16.83 5.03 -4.44
N VAL A 87 17.80 4.16 -4.68
CA VAL A 87 18.95 3.91 -3.80
C VAL A 87 20.26 4.13 -4.56
N GLY A 88 21.37 4.29 -3.84
CA GLY A 88 22.66 4.64 -4.45
C GLY A 88 22.91 6.14 -4.47
N ASP A 89 23.99 6.54 -5.13
CA ASP A 89 24.35 7.96 -5.27
C ASP A 89 23.59 8.63 -6.42
N VAL A 90 23.62 9.97 -6.47
CA VAL A 90 22.87 10.76 -7.46
C VAL A 90 23.38 10.54 -8.89
N LEU A 91 24.64 10.18 -9.07
CA LEU A 91 25.25 9.95 -10.38
C LEU A 91 25.00 8.51 -10.88
N ASN A 92 24.78 7.57 -9.96
CA ASN A 92 24.53 6.16 -10.24
C ASN A 92 23.29 5.65 -9.46
N PRO A 93 22.10 6.20 -9.73
CA PRO A 93 20.88 5.78 -9.05
C PRO A 93 20.49 4.37 -9.48
N TYR A 94 20.09 3.56 -8.52
CA TYR A 94 19.46 2.26 -8.75
C TYR A 94 17.99 2.32 -8.33
N VAL A 95 17.09 1.99 -9.26
CA VAL A 95 15.64 2.02 -9.03
C VAL A 95 15.15 0.61 -8.70
N ILE A 96 14.41 0.51 -7.60
CA ILE A 96 13.75 -0.72 -7.15
C ILE A 96 12.24 -0.52 -7.27
N LYS A 97 11.56 -1.38 -8.02
CA LYS A 97 10.10 -1.51 -7.94
C LYS A 97 9.75 -2.07 -6.55
N HIS A 98 9.37 -1.20 -5.62
CA HIS A 98 9.39 -1.50 -4.20
C HIS A 98 8.09 -2.17 -3.72
N TRP A 99 6.94 -1.54 -3.93
CA TRP A 99 5.64 -2.11 -3.63
C TRP A 99 4.55 -1.36 -4.39
N ARG A 100 3.37 -1.97 -4.52
CA ARG A 100 2.19 -1.35 -5.13
C ARG A 100 1.08 -1.29 -4.11
N GLN A 101 0.24 -0.27 -4.21
CA GLN A 101 -1.01 -0.20 -3.47
C GLN A 101 -2.16 0.14 -4.40
N ASP A 102 -3.26 -0.57 -4.21
CA ASP A 102 -4.54 -0.23 -4.80
C ASP A 102 -5.50 0.21 -3.70
N TRP A 103 -6.25 1.27 -3.98
CA TRP A 103 -7.33 1.78 -3.16
C TRP A 103 -8.64 1.56 -3.89
N MET A 104 -9.58 0.89 -3.25
CA MET A 104 -10.87 0.52 -3.83
C MET A 104 -12.01 0.93 -2.90
N TYR A 105 -12.94 1.74 -3.40
CA TYR A 105 -14.10 2.20 -2.65
C TYR A 105 -15.15 1.09 -2.54
N GLU A 106 -15.68 0.87 -1.33
CA GLU A 106 -16.75 -0.11 -1.03
C GLU A 106 -16.51 -1.53 -1.59
N ASN A 107 -15.25 -1.96 -1.63
CA ASN A 107 -14.85 -3.24 -2.21
C ASN A 107 -15.45 -4.43 -1.45
N THR A 108 -16.22 -5.26 -2.15
CA THR A 108 -16.84 -6.48 -1.59
C THR A 108 -15.95 -7.72 -1.69
N ASP A 109 -14.89 -7.71 -2.50
CA ASP A 109 -14.05 -8.86 -2.78
C ASP A 109 -12.70 -8.76 -2.05
N SER A 110 -12.52 -9.53 -0.98
CA SER A 110 -11.33 -9.46 -0.11
C SER A 110 -10.47 -10.73 -0.11
N PHE A 111 -9.18 -10.53 0.10
CA PHE A 111 -8.11 -11.53 0.16
C PHE A 111 -7.21 -11.25 1.38
N PRO A 112 -7.73 -11.34 2.62
CA PRO A 112 -6.94 -11.12 3.83
C PRO A 112 -5.81 -12.15 3.95
N TYR A 113 -4.63 -11.73 4.37
CA TYR A 113 -3.54 -12.69 4.65
C TYR A 113 -3.85 -13.49 5.92
N VAL A 114 -3.51 -14.78 5.93
CA VAL A 114 -3.64 -15.61 7.15
C VAL A 114 -2.31 -16.08 7.70
N ILE A 115 -1.53 -16.83 6.91
CA ILE A 115 -0.21 -17.40 7.22
C ILE A 115 0.34 -18.07 5.95
N ASP A 116 1.64 -18.38 5.88
CA ASP A 116 2.25 -19.27 4.87
C ASP A 116 1.89 -18.95 3.42
N ASN A 117 1.99 -17.67 3.04
CA ASN A 117 1.59 -17.15 1.73
C ASN A 117 0.19 -17.61 1.30
N THR A 118 -0.77 -17.52 2.21
CA THR A 118 -2.17 -17.87 1.95
C THR A 118 -3.06 -16.65 2.17
N TRP A 119 -3.96 -16.43 1.22
CA TRP A 119 -4.99 -15.39 1.21
C TRP A 119 -6.33 -16.01 0.81
N PRO A 120 -7.16 -16.45 1.77
CA PRO A 120 -8.50 -16.94 1.46
C PRO A 120 -9.33 -15.84 0.80
N TYR A 121 -10.16 -16.24 -0.17
CA TYR A 121 -11.17 -15.34 -0.71
C TYR A 121 -12.30 -15.17 0.30
N LYS A 122 -12.71 -13.92 0.53
CA LYS A 122 -13.88 -13.57 1.33
C LYS A 122 -14.72 -12.54 0.56
N SER A 123 -15.99 -12.91 0.32
CA SER A 123 -17.04 -11.97 -0.08
C SER A 123 -17.53 -11.24 1.17
N ASN A 124 -17.54 -9.91 1.14
CA ASN A 124 -18.10 -9.07 2.20
C ASN A 124 -19.48 -8.56 1.77
N ASP A 125 -20.36 -8.36 2.74
CA ASP A 125 -21.64 -7.71 2.49
C ASP A 125 -21.44 -6.22 2.20
N THR A 126 -22.23 -5.65 1.29
CA THR A 126 -22.13 -4.24 0.92
C THR A 126 -22.29 -3.29 2.12
N SER A 127 -23.12 -3.68 3.09
CA SER A 127 -23.31 -2.95 4.34
C SER A 127 -22.05 -2.90 5.23
N GLU A 128 -21.17 -3.91 5.15
CA GLU A 128 -19.93 -3.96 5.92
C GLU A 128 -18.85 -3.01 5.36
N VAL A 129 -18.94 -2.68 4.08
CA VAL A 129 -17.90 -1.91 3.36
C VAL A 129 -18.36 -0.52 2.93
N THR A 130 -19.62 -0.16 3.19
CA THR A 130 -20.20 1.14 2.84
C THR A 130 -19.36 2.30 3.39
N GLY A 131 -19.02 3.26 2.51
CA GLY A 131 -18.21 4.43 2.85
C GLY A 131 -16.72 4.14 3.10
N GLN A 132 -16.28 2.90 2.96
CA GLN A 132 -14.89 2.51 3.23
C GLN A 132 -14.05 2.49 1.96
N TRP A 133 -12.75 2.66 2.16
CA TRP A 133 -11.73 2.38 1.18
C TRP A 133 -10.91 1.19 1.65
N THR A 134 -10.79 0.18 0.79
CA THR A 134 -9.83 -0.92 0.95
C THR A 134 -8.48 -0.50 0.42
N GLN A 135 -7.43 -0.58 1.25
CA GLN A 135 -6.05 -0.58 0.79
C GLN A 135 -5.61 -2.04 0.58
N ARG A 136 -5.29 -2.41 -0.67
CA ARG A 136 -4.61 -3.66 -1.01
C ARG A 136 -3.15 -3.37 -1.30
N VAL A 137 -2.28 -3.99 -0.53
CA VAL A 137 -0.82 -3.86 -0.65
C VAL A 137 -0.28 -5.09 -1.36
N PHE A 138 0.59 -4.86 -2.34
CA PHE A 138 1.25 -5.91 -3.11
C PHE A 138 2.75 -5.94 -2.84
N GLN A 139 3.36 -7.08 -3.13
CA GLN A 139 4.82 -7.23 -3.09
C GLN A 139 5.49 -6.60 -4.32
N VAL A 140 6.82 -6.68 -4.36
CA VAL A 140 7.66 -6.20 -5.48
C VAL A 140 7.23 -6.80 -6.84
N ASP A 141 6.67 -8.01 -6.83
CA ASP A 141 6.22 -8.80 -7.98
C ASP A 141 4.71 -8.75 -8.23
N ASP A 142 4.02 -7.78 -7.60
CA ASP A 142 2.56 -7.59 -7.65
C ASP A 142 1.72 -8.75 -7.09
N SER A 143 2.34 -9.76 -6.45
CA SER A 143 1.60 -10.74 -5.65
C SER A 143 0.93 -10.08 -4.44
N PRO A 144 -0.21 -10.62 -3.94
CA PRO A 144 -0.85 -10.09 -2.75
C PRO A 144 0.11 -10.10 -1.55
N ARG A 145 0.05 -9.06 -0.73
CA ARG A 145 0.79 -8.99 0.54
C ARG A 145 -0.17 -8.98 1.70
N TYR A 146 -0.99 -7.93 1.81
CA TYR A 146 -2.07 -7.80 2.77
C TYR A 146 -3.07 -6.77 2.28
N GLU A 147 -4.24 -6.76 2.88
CA GLU A 147 -5.23 -5.72 2.63
C GLU A 147 -6.08 -5.47 3.88
N SER A 148 -6.72 -4.31 3.90
CA SER A 148 -7.69 -3.94 4.93
C SER A 148 -8.58 -2.82 4.44
N SER A 149 -9.77 -2.71 5.03
CA SER A 149 -10.77 -1.70 4.69
C SER A 149 -11.11 -0.86 5.93
N ALA A 150 -11.26 0.45 5.72
CA ALA A 150 -11.71 1.39 6.73
C ALA A 150 -12.21 2.69 6.09
N THR A 151 -12.83 3.56 6.88
CA THR A 151 -13.23 4.90 6.42
C THR A 151 -12.08 5.89 6.61
N TRP A 152 -11.93 6.81 5.65
CA TRP A 152 -11.14 8.03 5.87
C TRP A 152 -11.89 8.97 6.81
N VAL A 153 -11.16 9.63 7.69
CA VAL A 153 -11.67 10.59 8.67
C VAL A 153 -11.09 11.97 8.36
N HIS A 154 -11.97 12.97 8.28
CA HIS A 154 -11.62 14.37 8.03
C HIS A 154 -12.19 15.24 9.16
N VAL A 155 -11.36 15.60 10.14
CA VAL A 155 -11.78 16.29 11.36
C VAL A 155 -10.66 17.20 11.85
N ASP A 156 -11.00 18.39 12.34
CA ASP A 156 -10.05 19.36 12.91
C ASP A 156 -8.83 19.65 12.02
N GLY A 157 -9.05 19.72 10.70
CA GLY A 157 -7.99 19.96 9.71
C GLY A 157 -7.09 18.74 9.41
N ARG A 158 -7.35 17.59 10.04
CA ARG A 158 -6.62 16.33 9.82
C ARG A 158 -7.37 15.44 8.84
N SER A 159 -6.61 14.67 8.05
CA SER A 159 -7.13 13.69 7.10
C SER A 159 -6.36 12.39 7.24
N PHE A 160 -7.00 11.36 7.78
CA PHE A 160 -6.32 10.09 8.06
C PHE A 160 -7.21 8.87 7.81
N TRP A 161 -6.56 7.72 7.62
CA TRP A 161 -7.19 6.42 7.45
C TRP A 161 -6.49 5.42 8.35
N SER A 162 -7.25 4.69 9.16
CA SER A 162 -6.70 3.70 10.09
C SER A 162 -7.35 2.36 9.91
N SER A 163 -6.55 1.30 9.81
CA SER A 163 -7.03 -0.05 9.58
C SER A 163 -6.22 -1.09 10.34
N THR A 164 -6.70 -2.33 10.36
CA THR A 164 -5.95 -3.46 10.89
C THR A 164 -5.91 -4.58 9.85
N ALA A 165 -4.73 -5.16 9.61
CA ALA A 165 -4.53 -6.26 8.68
C ALA A 165 -3.48 -7.24 9.20
N ASP A 166 -3.73 -8.54 9.07
CA ASP A 166 -2.64 -9.51 9.12
C ASP A 166 -1.77 -9.37 7.88
N ALA A 167 -0.46 -9.58 8.03
CA ALA A 167 0.50 -9.45 6.95
C ALA A 167 1.68 -10.43 7.11
N PRO A 168 2.31 -10.82 5.99
CA PRO A 168 3.54 -11.59 6.03
C PRO A 168 4.68 -10.78 6.67
N LEU A 169 5.66 -11.48 7.21
CA LEU A 169 6.85 -10.87 7.80
C LEU A 169 7.55 -9.95 6.77
N PRO A 170 7.98 -8.74 7.18
CA PRO A 170 8.80 -7.92 6.30
C PRO A 170 10.16 -8.60 6.06
N ARG A 171 10.77 -8.35 4.90
CA ARG A 171 12.05 -8.96 4.48
C ARG A 171 13.16 -8.87 5.54
N ARG A 172 13.22 -7.75 6.27
CA ARG A 172 14.19 -7.51 7.36
C ARG A 172 14.09 -8.51 8.52
N GLU A 173 12.91 -9.10 8.71
CA GLU A 173 12.62 -10.06 9.78
C GLU A 173 12.71 -11.49 9.26
N ILE A 174 12.01 -11.83 8.16
CA ILE A 174 11.92 -13.22 7.63
C ILE A 174 13.28 -13.85 7.27
N THR A 175 14.30 -13.03 7.09
CA THR A 175 15.67 -13.49 6.78
C THR A 175 16.54 -13.73 8.01
N LYS A 176 16.06 -13.30 9.19
CA LYS A 176 16.82 -13.30 10.45
C LYS A 176 16.10 -14.01 11.58
N ARG A 177 14.78 -14.10 11.51
CA ARG A 177 13.90 -14.58 12.57
C ARG A 177 13.00 -15.70 12.07
N GLN A 178 12.71 -16.63 12.97
CA GLN A 178 11.85 -17.80 12.74
C GLN A 178 10.89 -18.05 13.92
N ASP A 179 10.86 -17.13 14.89
CA ASP A 179 10.14 -17.25 16.15
C ASP A 179 8.74 -16.64 16.12
N TYR A 180 8.30 -16.11 14.99
CA TYR A 180 6.93 -15.70 14.71
C TYR A 180 6.67 -15.74 13.20
N ASN A 181 5.39 -15.74 12.79
CA ASN A 181 5.01 -16.03 11.40
C ASN A 181 3.93 -15.10 10.83
N VAL A 182 3.31 -14.25 11.65
CA VAL A 182 2.34 -13.23 11.20
C VAL A 182 2.64 -11.89 11.86
N THR A 183 2.43 -10.80 11.12
CA THR A 183 2.40 -9.44 11.69
C THR A 183 0.97 -8.91 11.65
N LEU A 184 0.36 -8.65 12.81
CA LEU A 184 -0.90 -7.90 12.87
C LEU A 184 -0.56 -6.41 12.81
N ARG A 185 -0.80 -5.80 11.65
CA ARG A 185 -0.47 -4.40 11.37
C ARG A 185 -1.66 -3.52 11.64
N ARG A 186 -1.50 -2.57 12.55
CA ARG A 186 -2.43 -1.44 12.71
C ARG A 186 -1.85 -0.28 11.91
N ASN A 187 -2.42 -0.03 10.73
CA ASN A 187 -1.94 1.01 9.83
C ASN A 187 -2.65 2.32 10.14
N HIS A 188 -1.91 3.43 10.12
CA HIS A 188 -2.44 4.78 10.18
C HIS A 188 -1.74 5.64 9.12
N HIS A 189 -2.47 5.94 8.04
CA HIS A 189 -2.03 6.88 7.01
C HIS A 189 -2.60 8.25 7.34
N GLU A 190 -1.75 9.27 7.41
CA GLU A 190 -2.17 10.65 7.68
C GLU A 190 -1.54 11.59 6.64
N ILE A 191 -2.38 12.43 6.04
CA ILE A 191 -1.95 13.49 5.13
C ILE A 191 -1.61 14.73 5.94
N LEU A 192 -0.43 15.28 5.68
CA LEU A 192 0.17 16.39 6.41
C LEU A 192 0.56 17.49 5.43
N ASP A 193 0.80 18.69 5.93
CA ASP A 193 1.22 19.85 5.13
C ASP A 193 2.54 19.63 4.36
N TRP A 194 3.45 18.82 4.92
CA TRP A 194 4.74 18.48 4.33
C TRP A 194 4.74 17.21 3.46
N GLY A 195 3.62 16.47 3.38
CA GLY A 195 3.55 15.18 2.70
C GLY A 195 2.59 14.22 3.38
N TRP A 196 3.04 13.02 3.75
CA TRP A 196 2.22 12.06 4.49
C TRP A 196 3.05 11.13 5.36
N SER A 197 2.42 10.55 6.38
CA SER A 197 3.04 9.55 7.25
C SER A 197 2.28 8.24 7.23
N HIS A 198 3.01 7.14 7.41
CA HIS A 198 2.48 5.82 7.70
C HIS A 198 2.99 5.37 9.07
N ASP A 199 2.15 5.56 10.07
CA ASP A 199 2.36 5.08 11.43
C ASP A 199 1.81 3.64 11.56
N GLN A 200 2.55 2.79 12.27
CA GLN A 200 2.22 1.40 12.46
C GLN A 200 2.42 0.94 13.90
N ASP A 201 1.40 0.36 14.51
CA ASP A 201 1.49 -0.35 15.79
C ASP A 201 1.28 -1.85 15.57
N ASN A 202 2.39 -2.57 15.39
CA ASN A 202 2.39 -3.95 14.94
C ASN A 202 2.49 -4.92 16.12
N ASP A 203 1.73 -6.01 16.08
CA ASP A 203 1.99 -7.19 16.91
C ASP A 203 2.71 -8.26 16.08
N LYS A 204 3.76 -8.85 16.65
CA LYS A 204 4.44 -10.04 16.12
C LYS A 204 3.75 -11.28 16.68
N LEU A 205 3.08 -12.04 15.82
CA LEU A 205 2.23 -13.15 16.22
C LEU A 205 2.85 -14.49 15.86
N ILE A 206 2.81 -15.41 16.84
CA ILE A 206 2.95 -16.84 16.60
C ILE A 206 1.54 -17.38 16.38
N ARG A 207 1.25 -17.74 15.13
CA ARG A 207 -0.01 -18.31 14.72
C ARG A 207 0.16 -19.78 14.38
N GLU A 208 -0.76 -20.59 14.90
CA GLU A 208 -0.86 -22.01 14.61
C GLU A 208 -2.31 -22.35 14.28
N LEU A 209 -2.51 -23.32 13.39
CA LEU A 209 -3.85 -23.72 12.97
C LEU A 209 -4.68 -24.18 14.18
N ASN A 210 -5.91 -23.65 14.29
CA ASN A 210 -6.87 -23.95 15.37
C ASN A 210 -6.38 -23.62 16.79
N LYS A 211 -5.37 -22.75 16.93
CA LYS A 211 -4.92 -22.22 18.23
C LYS A 211 -5.12 -20.72 18.29
N LYS A 212 -5.20 -20.19 19.52
CA LYS A 212 -5.19 -18.75 19.75
C LYS A 212 -3.78 -18.21 19.46
N ASP A 213 -3.73 -17.08 18.76
CA ASP A 213 -2.47 -16.38 18.52
C ASP A 213 -1.76 -16.01 19.83
N ILE A 214 -0.44 -16.16 19.81
CA ILE A 214 0.43 -15.70 20.88
C ILE A 214 1.14 -14.44 20.40
N VAL A 215 0.97 -13.34 21.13
CA VAL A 215 1.73 -12.12 20.88
C VAL A 215 3.14 -12.32 21.42
N LEU A 216 4.13 -12.37 20.53
CA LEU A 216 5.54 -12.49 20.89
C LEU A 216 6.10 -11.15 21.37
N ALA A 217 5.81 -10.09 20.61
CA ALA A 217 6.27 -8.73 20.87
C ALA A 217 5.42 -7.70 20.10
N GLN A 218 5.58 -6.44 20.47
CA GLN A 218 5.04 -5.28 19.77
C GLN A 218 6.15 -4.47 19.12
N GLU A 219 5.83 -3.82 18.02
CA GLU A 219 6.76 -2.99 17.26
C GLU A 219 6.08 -1.72 16.79
N LYS A 220 6.74 -0.59 17.05
CA LYS A 220 6.38 0.71 16.46
C LYS A 220 7.08 0.85 15.12
N GLY A 221 6.31 1.13 14.08
CA GLY A 221 6.80 1.60 12.79
C GLY A 221 6.36 3.05 12.57
N TYR A 222 7.25 3.89 12.05
CA TYR A 222 6.91 5.24 11.64
C TYR A 222 7.67 5.60 10.38
N ASN A 223 6.93 5.60 9.27
CA ASN A 223 7.46 5.99 7.97
C ASN A 223 6.98 7.39 7.62
N THR A 224 7.88 8.24 7.14
CA THR A 224 7.54 9.59 6.68
C THR A 224 7.81 9.70 5.20
N TYR A 225 6.93 10.35 4.45
CA TYR A 225 7.07 10.66 3.04
C TYR A 225 7.05 12.17 2.88
N LYS A 226 8.23 12.80 3.03
CA LYS A 226 8.34 14.25 2.94
C LYS A 226 8.42 14.67 1.48
N LYS A 227 7.44 15.45 1.02
CA LYS A 227 7.31 15.80 -0.38
C LYS A 227 8.46 16.69 -0.83
N VAL A 228 8.99 16.40 -2.01
CA VAL A 228 10.06 17.16 -2.65
C VAL A 228 9.76 17.31 -4.14
N GLU A 229 10.51 18.18 -4.83
CA GLU A 229 10.36 18.39 -6.26
C GLU A 229 10.50 17.08 -7.05
N ASN A 230 9.62 16.88 -8.03
CA ASN A 230 9.51 15.63 -8.78
C ASN A 230 10.79 15.28 -9.54
N GLU A 231 11.55 16.29 -9.96
CA GLU A 231 12.81 16.21 -10.69
C GLU A 231 13.87 15.42 -9.89
N ARG A 232 13.79 15.41 -8.56
CA ARG A 232 14.68 14.59 -7.72
C ARG A 232 14.47 13.09 -7.93
N CYS A 233 13.31 12.70 -8.43
CA CYS A 233 12.95 11.32 -8.71
C CYS A 233 13.02 10.97 -10.21
N ILE A 234 13.72 11.76 -11.03
CA ILE A 234 13.75 11.56 -12.49
C ILE A 234 14.21 10.15 -12.89
N ALA A 235 15.16 9.56 -12.16
CA ALA A 235 15.62 8.19 -12.42
C ALA A 235 14.47 7.16 -12.32
N ALA A 236 13.61 7.27 -11.30
CA ALA A 236 12.45 6.40 -11.16
C ALA A 236 11.37 6.65 -12.21
N GLN A 237 11.18 7.91 -12.62
CA GLN A 237 10.24 8.25 -13.71
C GLN A 237 10.69 7.65 -15.04
N VAL A 238 11.98 7.73 -15.37
CA VAL A 238 12.56 7.09 -16.57
C VAL A 238 12.43 5.58 -16.50
N PHE A 239 12.83 4.97 -15.37
CA PHE A 239 12.64 3.53 -15.15
C PHE A 239 11.19 3.10 -15.37
N TRP A 240 10.22 3.84 -14.79
CA TRP A 240 8.81 3.51 -14.97
C TRP A 240 8.38 3.59 -16.44
N LYS A 241 8.78 4.64 -17.14
CA LYS A 241 8.44 4.83 -18.55
C LYS A 241 8.86 3.62 -19.40
N ASP A 242 10.04 3.07 -19.13
CA ASP A 242 10.62 1.97 -19.91
C ASP A 242 10.05 0.59 -19.51
N ASN A 243 9.52 0.46 -18.29
CA ASN A 243 9.09 -0.84 -17.74
C ASN A 243 7.56 -0.98 -17.56
N LYS A 244 6.80 0.11 -17.66
CA LYS A 244 5.35 0.12 -17.32
C LYS A 244 4.52 -0.87 -18.12
N GLU A 245 4.91 -1.16 -19.36
CA GLU A 245 4.18 -2.04 -20.29
C GLU A 245 4.27 -3.50 -19.84
N MET A 246 5.49 -3.99 -19.54
CA MET A 246 5.68 -5.32 -18.97
C MET A 246 4.95 -5.46 -17.63
N TRP A 247 5.05 -4.47 -16.74
CA TRP A 247 4.33 -4.49 -15.47
C TRP A 247 2.82 -4.39 -15.63
N ASP A 248 2.31 -3.82 -16.72
CA ASP A 248 0.89 -3.85 -17.03
C ASP A 248 0.40 -5.26 -17.35
N LEU A 249 1.20 -6.06 -18.07
CA LEU A 249 0.91 -7.46 -18.32
C LEU A 249 0.89 -8.28 -17.02
N VAL A 250 1.88 -8.07 -16.14
CA VAL A 250 1.92 -8.68 -14.80
C VAL A 250 0.66 -8.34 -14.00
N ARG A 251 0.29 -7.06 -13.92
CA ARG A 251 -0.92 -6.62 -13.20
C ARG A 251 -2.20 -7.21 -13.79
N LYS A 252 -2.31 -7.26 -15.13
CA LYS A 252 -3.47 -7.85 -15.82
C LYS A 252 -3.66 -9.31 -15.44
N HIS A 253 -2.58 -10.10 -15.42
CA HIS A 253 -2.67 -11.51 -15.04
C HIS A 253 -3.04 -11.70 -13.56
N TRP A 254 -2.46 -10.89 -12.66
CA TRP A 254 -2.90 -10.87 -11.26
C TRP A 254 -4.37 -10.51 -11.11
N ASN A 255 -4.87 -9.52 -11.85
CA ASN A 255 -6.28 -9.15 -11.85
C ASN A 255 -7.17 -10.29 -12.34
N THR A 256 -6.73 -11.07 -13.34
CA THR A 256 -7.41 -12.31 -13.75
C THR A 256 -7.48 -13.30 -12.59
N ILE A 257 -6.38 -13.53 -11.86
CA ILE A 257 -6.36 -14.42 -10.68
C ILE A 257 -7.33 -13.92 -9.59
N PHE A 258 -7.32 -12.63 -9.24
CA PHE A 258 -8.27 -12.08 -8.26
C PHE A 258 -9.72 -12.22 -8.71
N SER A 259 -10.00 -12.05 -10.02
CA SER A 259 -11.37 -12.16 -10.56
C SER A 259 -11.94 -13.58 -10.47
N MET A 260 -11.09 -14.60 -10.29
CA MET A 260 -11.55 -15.98 -10.10
C MET A 260 -12.24 -16.19 -8.74
N ARG A 261 -12.09 -15.27 -7.78
CA ARG A 261 -12.73 -15.34 -6.45
C ARG A 261 -12.44 -16.66 -5.71
N GLN A 262 -11.18 -17.07 -5.76
CA GLN A 262 -10.68 -18.30 -5.14
C GLN A 262 -9.54 -17.98 -4.18
N ASN A 263 -9.30 -18.87 -3.22
CA ASN A 263 -8.15 -18.74 -2.32
C ASN A 263 -6.86 -18.66 -3.13
N ILE A 264 -5.98 -17.72 -2.75
CA ILE A 264 -4.64 -17.61 -3.33
C ILE A 264 -3.67 -18.23 -2.34
N GLN A 265 -2.89 -19.20 -2.80
CA GLN A 265 -1.75 -19.71 -2.05
C GLN A 265 -0.52 -19.73 -2.96
N LEU A 266 0.60 -19.23 -2.47
CA LEU A 266 1.84 -19.13 -3.25
C LEU A 266 2.96 -19.98 -2.68
N LYS A 267 3.62 -20.73 -3.57
CA LYS A 267 4.87 -21.40 -3.29
C LYS A 267 5.92 -20.35 -2.92
N ASN A 268 6.73 -20.64 -1.90
CA ASN A 268 7.85 -19.76 -1.53
C ASN A 268 8.89 -19.64 -2.65
N LYS A 269 9.11 -20.74 -3.39
CA LYS A 269 10.08 -20.86 -4.47
C LYS A 269 9.60 -21.85 -5.52
N VAL A 270 9.96 -21.61 -6.77
CA VAL A 270 9.92 -22.56 -7.89
C VAL A 270 11.36 -22.67 -8.39
N GLU A 271 11.87 -23.90 -8.54
CA GLU A 271 13.26 -24.18 -8.95
C GLU A 271 14.32 -23.36 -8.18
N GLY A 272 14.11 -23.17 -6.88
CA GLY A 272 15.04 -22.45 -6.01
C GLY A 272 14.97 -20.91 -6.07
N LYS A 273 14.19 -20.33 -6.99
CA LYS A 273 14.01 -18.88 -7.16
C LYS A 273 12.63 -18.42 -6.67
N ARG A 274 12.56 -17.17 -6.21
CA ARG A 274 11.30 -16.48 -5.83
C ARG A 274 10.67 -15.82 -7.05
N LEU A 275 9.36 -15.55 -7.00
CA LEU A 275 8.61 -14.98 -8.12
C LEU A 275 9.25 -13.69 -8.66
N TYR A 276 9.55 -12.73 -7.78
CA TYR A 276 10.22 -11.49 -8.20
C TYR A 276 11.55 -11.70 -8.93
N GLN A 277 12.28 -12.80 -8.66
CA GLN A 277 13.55 -13.07 -9.34
C GLN A 277 13.34 -13.46 -10.79
N TYR A 278 12.22 -14.12 -11.11
CA TYR A 278 11.83 -14.38 -12.49
C TYR A 278 11.38 -13.09 -13.15
N LEU A 279 10.42 -12.37 -12.55
CA LEU A 279 9.84 -11.17 -13.17
C LEU A 279 10.86 -10.05 -13.38
N PHE A 280 11.82 -9.86 -12.46
CA PHE A 280 12.87 -8.85 -12.62
C PHE A 280 13.96 -9.23 -13.63
N ALA A 281 14.01 -10.49 -14.06
CA ALA A 281 14.94 -10.95 -15.09
C ALA A 281 14.33 -10.87 -16.50
N LEU A 282 13.05 -10.49 -16.61
CA LEU A 282 12.37 -10.35 -17.89
C LEU A 282 12.75 -9.04 -18.57
N GLU A 283 12.88 -9.11 -19.90
CA GLU A 283 13.02 -7.92 -20.75
C GLU A 283 11.68 -7.19 -20.87
N SER A 284 11.72 -5.90 -21.21
CA SER A 284 10.52 -5.06 -21.29
C SER A 284 9.53 -5.48 -22.39
N ASP A 285 10.00 -6.20 -23.41
CA ASP A 285 9.21 -6.70 -24.54
C ASP A 285 8.71 -8.15 -24.37
N THR A 286 8.88 -8.72 -23.17
CA THR A 286 8.39 -10.07 -22.84
C THR A 286 6.89 -10.21 -23.10
N LYS A 287 6.50 -11.34 -23.69
CA LYS A 287 5.10 -11.64 -24.02
C LYS A 287 4.28 -12.07 -22.80
N SER A 288 2.97 -11.83 -22.86
CA SER A 288 2.02 -12.19 -21.80
C SER A 288 2.05 -13.68 -21.44
N GLU A 289 2.23 -14.58 -22.41
CA GLU A 289 2.17 -16.02 -22.18
C GLU A 289 3.28 -16.48 -21.23
N GLU A 290 4.48 -15.91 -21.36
CA GLU A 290 5.63 -16.21 -20.51
C GLU A 290 5.41 -15.68 -19.09
N ILE A 291 4.94 -14.44 -18.95
CA ILE A 291 4.60 -13.83 -17.65
C ILE A 291 3.55 -14.66 -16.92
N ASN A 292 2.49 -15.05 -17.64
CA ASN A 292 1.39 -15.84 -17.10
C ASN A 292 1.88 -17.22 -16.66
N ALA A 293 2.70 -17.88 -17.46
CA ALA A 293 3.32 -19.17 -17.11
C ALA A 293 4.18 -19.07 -15.85
N ILE A 294 5.00 -18.02 -15.73
CA ILE A 294 5.81 -17.76 -14.54
C ILE A 294 4.89 -17.62 -13.32
N ILE A 295 3.93 -16.70 -13.33
CA ILE A 295 3.05 -16.47 -12.17
C ILE A 295 2.27 -17.74 -11.81
N ASN A 296 1.71 -18.43 -12.80
CA ASN A 296 0.94 -19.66 -12.58
C ASN A 296 1.78 -20.78 -11.95
N SER A 297 3.08 -20.86 -12.25
CA SER A 297 3.97 -21.86 -11.65
C SER A 297 4.07 -21.72 -10.11
N PHE A 298 3.86 -20.52 -9.58
CA PHE A 298 3.91 -20.22 -8.15
C PHE A 298 2.59 -20.48 -7.42
N LEU A 299 1.46 -20.59 -8.13
CA LEU A 299 0.18 -20.96 -7.53
C LEU A 299 0.18 -22.46 -7.13
N PHE A 300 -0.54 -22.79 -6.07
CA PHE A 300 -0.87 -24.16 -5.68
C PHE A 300 -2.10 -24.68 -6.40
#